data_AF-A0A968BS44-F1
#
_entry.id   AF-A0A968BS44-F1
#
_cell.length_a   1.000
_cell.length_b   1.000
_cell.length_c   1.000
_cell.angle_alpha   90.00
_cell.angle_beta   90.00
_cell.angle_gamma   90.00
#
_symmetry.space_group_name_H-M   'P 1'
#
loop_
_entity.id
_entity.type
_entity.pdbx_description
1 polymer ?
#
loop_
_entity_poly.entity_id
_entity_poly.type
_entity_poly.pdbx_seq_one_letter_code
_entity_poly.pdbx_strand_id
1 'polypeptide(L)'
;MNRVMATFRKNQTLIITLAILAMVFFIAIRGMSTKDWVITTLRGLSVGAVTFLVAAGFSIIFGLMDVLNLAHGTLFMVGAYLGWTVYVRPDTAVDMFTPFALVAAGLLLMPLWLYILGRLRIPGRASRIWPWVILVLAGLLLWFTITRIPIAAWDATNYAESPTTYAGSMDQGTMVVPEAGEFEGISPAVALIGVFLGGCLLSLALAGIALHRRAAAKGQERLPRGAIIATVLIAILAVVVF
;
A
#
# COMPACT_ATOMS: atom_id res chain seq x y z
N MET A 1 -57.09 7.94 -33.99
CA MET A 1 -55.98 7.07 -34.47
C MET A 1 -54.62 7.79 -34.55
N ASN A 2 -54.55 9.08 -34.89
CA ASN A 2 -53.28 9.76 -35.19
C ASN A 2 -52.38 10.09 -33.97
N ARG A 3 -52.94 10.29 -32.77
CA ARG A 3 -52.15 10.59 -31.56
C ARG A 3 -51.29 9.40 -31.09
N VAL A 4 -51.79 8.18 -31.22
CA VAL A 4 -51.07 6.97 -30.77
C VAL A 4 -49.84 6.71 -31.64
N MET A 5 -49.97 6.77 -32.97
CA MET A 5 -48.82 6.64 -33.87
C MET A 5 -47.80 7.75 -33.70
N ALA A 6 -48.22 8.98 -33.40
CA ALA A 6 -47.32 10.08 -33.12
C ALA A 6 -46.50 9.86 -31.84
N THR A 7 -47.12 9.34 -30.78
CA THR A 7 -46.43 8.97 -29.53
C THR A 7 -45.42 7.84 -29.75
N PHE A 8 -45.81 6.81 -30.52
CA PHE A 8 -44.90 5.72 -30.89
C PHE A 8 -43.67 6.23 -31.65
N ARG A 9 -43.87 7.10 -32.65
CA ARG A 9 -42.78 7.71 -33.44
C ARG A 9 -41.85 8.58 -32.59
N LYS A 10 -42.38 9.31 -31.62
CA LYS A 10 -41.59 10.17 -30.72
C LYS A 10 -40.69 9.36 -29.77
N ASN A 11 -41.13 8.16 -29.38
CA ASN A 11 -40.46 7.32 -28.38
C ASN A 11 -39.83 6.05 -28.97
N GLN A 12 -39.64 5.96 -30.30
CA GLN A 12 -39.19 4.74 -30.97
C GLN A 12 -37.90 4.18 -30.37
N THR A 13 -36.91 5.03 -30.10
CA THR A 13 -35.63 4.60 -29.54
C THR A 13 -35.82 3.88 -28.20
N LEU A 14 -36.58 4.46 -27.27
CA LEU A 14 -36.85 3.88 -25.96
C LEU A 14 -37.65 2.58 -26.06
N ILE A 15 -38.64 2.52 -26.95
CA ILE A 15 -39.44 1.31 -27.16
C ILE A 15 -38.58 0.19 -27.73
N ILE A 16 -37.70 0.51 -28.68
CA ILE A 16 -36.77 -0.46 -29.27
C ILE A 16 -35.77 -0.97 -28.23
N THR A 17 -35.16 -0.10 -27.41
CA THR A 17 -34.26 -0.56 -26.34
C THR A 17 -34.97 -1.43 -25.31
N LEU A 18 -36.17 -1.05 -24.88
CA LEU A 18 -36.96 -1.88 -23.96
C LEU A 18 -37.33 -3.24 -24.58
N ALA A 19 -37.69 -3.27 -25.87
CA ALA A 19 -38.00 -4.50 -26.58
C ALA A 19 -36.78 -5.43 -26.69
N ILE A 20 -35.60 -4.88 -27.00
CA ILE A 20 -34.34 -5.63 -27.03
C ILE A 20 -34.00 -6.17 -25.64
N LEU A 21 -34.09 -5.35 -24.59
CA LEU A 21 -33.82 -5.77 -23.21
C LEU A 21 -34.77 -6.88 -22.75
N ALA A 22 -36.07 -6.76 -23.06
CA ALA A 22 -37.05 -7.78 -22.75
C ALA A 22 -36.74 -9.09 -23.51
N MET A 23 -36.42 -9.00 -24.80
CA MET A 23 -36.04 -10.17 -25.60
C MET A 23 -34.81 -10.89 -25.00
N VAL A 24 -33.75 -10.14 -24.66
CA VAL A 24 -32.54 -10.70 -24.03
C VAL A 24 -32.88 -11.34 -22.68
N PHE A 25 -33.70 -10.68 -21.86
CA PHE A 25 -34.14 -11.22 -20.57
C PHE A 25 -34.91 -12.53 -20.74
N PHE A 26 -35.87 -12.59 -21.66
CA PHE A 26 -36.65 -13.81 -21.91
C PHE A 26 -35.79 -14.96 -22.43
N ILE A 27 -34.77 -14.67 -23.24
CA ILE A 27 -33.79 -15.67 -23.69
C ILE A 27 -32.96 -16.16 -22.51
N ALA A 28 -32.47 -15.25 -21.65
CA ALA A 28 -31.60 -15.58 -20.51
C ALA A 28 -32.29 -16.45 -19.44
N ILE A 29 -33.58 -16.24 -19.19
CA ILE A 29 -34.33 -17.04 -18.21
C ILE A 29 -34.78 -18.40 -18.74
N ARG A 30 -34.63 -18.68 -20.05
CA ARG A 30 -35.02 -19.99 -20.60
C ARG A 30 -34.17 -21.09 -19.97
N GLY A 31 -34.83 -22.00 -19.25
CA GLY A 31 -34.17 -23.13 -18.60
C GLY A 31 -33.74 -22.88 -17.15
N MET A 32 -33.96 -21.68 -16.60
CA MET A 32 -33.73 -21.39 -15.18
C MET A 32 -34.96 -21.74 -14.33
N SER A 33 -34.74 -22.19 -13.09
CA SER A 33 -35.84 -22.37 -12.13
C SER A 33 -36.44 -21.03 -11.71
N THR A 34 -37.71 -21.02 -11.28
CA THR A 34 -38.39 -19.79 -10.85
C THR A 34 -37.64 -19.07 -9.72
N LYS A 35 -36.99 -19.82 -8.83
CA LYS A 35 -36.23 -19.24 -7.72
C LYS A 35 -34.96 -18.55 -8.22
N ASP A 36 -34.25 -19.17 -9.16
CA ASP A 36 -32.93 -18.70 -9.59
C ASP A 36 -33.01 -17.40 -10.38
N TRP A 37 -33.96 -17.27 -11.32
CA TRP A 37 -34.07 -16.03 -12.10
C TRP A 37 -34.58 -14.86 -11.25
N VAL A 38 -35.46 -15.13 -10.26
CA VAL A 38 -35.91 -14.10 -9.31
C VAL A 38 -34.74 -13.64 -8.43
N ILE A 39 -33.97 -14.57 -7.84
CA ILE A 39 -32.80 -14.21 -7.03
C ILE A 39 -31.77 -13.44 -7.85
N THR A 40 -31.49 -13.88 -9.09
CA THR A 40 -30.53 -13.23 -9.97
C THR A 40 -30.97 -11.81 -10.34
N THR A 41 -32.26 -11.62 -10.64
CA THR A 41 -32.83 -10.29 -10.92
C THR A 41 -32.73 -9.37 -9.70
N LEU A 42 -33.04 -9.87 -8.50
CA LEU A 42 -32.91 -9.11 -7.26
C LEU A 42 -31.45 -8.78 -6.94
N ARG A 43 -30.50 -9.69 -7.18
CA ARG A 43 -29.06 -9.43 -7.05
C ARG A 43 -28.62 -8.32 -8.00
N GLY A 44 -29.04 -8.39 -9.27
CA GLY A 44 -28.77 -7.34 -10.27
C GLY A 44 -29.35 -5.98 -9.86
N LEU A 45 -30.58 -5.95 -9.35
CA LEU A 45 -31.21 -4.72 -8.86
C LEU A 45 -30.48 -4.16 -7.63
N SER A 46 -30.10 -5.01 -6.67
CA SER A 46 -29.35 -4.60 -5.48
C SER A 46 -28.00 -4.00 -5.85
N VAL A 47 -27.23 -4.66 -6.72
CA VAL A 47 -25.94 -4.14 -7.20
C VAL A 47 -26.16 -2.82 -7.94
N GLY A 48 -27.14 -2.76 -8.84
CA GLY A 48 -27.48 -1.53 -9.58
C GLY A 48 -27.92 -0.38 -8.67
N ALA A 49 -28.68 -0.65 -7.62
CA ALA A 49 -29.12 0.35 -6.65
C ALA A 49 -27.94 0.92 -5.84
N VAL A 50 -27.01 0.07 -5.41
CA VAL A 50 -25.78 0.51 -4.74
C VAL A 50 -24.93 1.35 -5.70
N THR A 51 -24.72 0.90 -6.93
CA THR A 51 -23.95 1.66 -7.94
C THR A 51 -24.62 2.99 -8.28
N PHE A 52 -25.96 3.03 -8.40
CA PHE A 52 -26.72 4.26 -8.61
C PHE A 52 -26.58 5.22 -7.42
N LEU A 53 -26.70 4.73 -6.19
CA LEU A 53 -26.56 5.53 -4.99
C LEU A 53 -25.15 6.16 -4.91
N VAL A 54 -24.12 5.37 -5.23
CA VAL A 54 -22.74 5.85 -5.30
C VAL A 54 -22.61 6.93 -6.37
N ALA A 55 -23.10 6.70 -7.60
CA ALA A 55 -23.05 7.66 -8.69
C ALA A 55 -23.82 8.96 -8.38
N ALA A 56 -24.99 8.87 -7.75
CA ALA A 56 -25.79 10.01 -7.33
C ALA A 56 -25.09 10.81 -6.21
N GLY A 57 -24.52 10.12 -5.22
CA GLY A 57 -23.71 10.74 -4.17
C GLY A 57 -22.50 11.48 -4.73
N PHE A 58 -21.80 10.87 -5.69
CA PHE A 58 -20.73 11.52 -6.43
C PHE A 58 -21.23 12.75 -7.19
N SER A 59 -22.35 12.68 -7.90
CA SER A 59 -22.94 13.84 -8.60
C SER A 59 -23.29 15.00 -7.66
N ILE A 60 -23.74 14.71 -6.43
CA ILE A 60 -24.04 15.75 -5.42
C ILE A 60 -22.76 16.39 -4.90
N ILE A 61 -21.73 15.59 -4.60
CA ILE A 61 -20.40 16.08 -4.20
C ILE A 61 -19.79 16.95 -5.32
N PHE A 62 -19.84 16.46 -6.57
CA PHE A 62 -19.36 17.16 -7.76
C PHE A 62 -20.11 18.46 -8.06
N GLY A 63 -21.40 18.52 -7.75
CA GLY A 63 -22.22 19.71 -7.99
C GLY A 63 -22.02 20.85 -6.97
N LEU A 64 -21.32 20.60 -5.85
CA LEU A 64 -21.20 21.56 -4.75
C LEU A 64 -19.77 21.95 -4.38
N MET A 65 -18.77 21.07 -4.51
CA MET A 65 -17.45 21.31 -3.90
C MET A 65 -16.35 21.80 -4.86
N ASP A 66 -16.58 21.88 -6.17
CA ASP A 66 -15.65 22.30 -7.24
C ASP A 66 -14.24 21.63 -7.28
N VAL A 67 -13.86 20.86 -6.25
CA VAL A 67 -12.62 20.11 -6.12
C VAL A 67 -12.92 18.72 -5.57
N LEU A 68 -12.56 17.70 -6.34
CA LEU A 68 -12.70 16.31 -5.94
C LEU A 68 -11.46 15.87 -5.14
N ASN A 69 -11.64 15.50 -3.87
CA ASN A 69 -10.60 14.82 -3.10
C ASN A 69 -10.96 13.33 -2.92
N LEU A 70 -10.34 12.46 -3.73
CA LEU A 70 -10.45 11.00 -3.61
C LEU A 70 -9.43 10.39 -2.65
N ALA A 71 -8.60 11.20 -1.97
CA ALA A 71 -7.53 10.68 -1.11
C ALA A 71 -8.07 9.72 -0.04
N HIS A 72 -9.28 9.98 0.47
CA HIS A 72 -9.90 9.10 1.46
C HIS A 72 -10.22 7.72 0.88
N GLY A 73 -10.77 7.66 -0.34
CA GLY A 73 -11.05 6.39 -1.02
C GLY A 73 -9.77 5.61 -1.32
N THR A 74 -8.70 6.30 -1.74
CA THR A 74 -7.41 5.65 -1.98
C THR A 74 -6.78 5.10 -0.70
N LEU A 75 -6.86 5.83 0.41
CA LEU A 75 -6.36 5.35 1.71
C LEU A 75 -7.16 4.14 2.22
N PHE A 76 -8.49 4.15 2.03
CA PHE A 76 -9.34 3.02 2.38
C PHE A 76 -8.98 1.77 1.55
N MET A 77 -8.77 1.92 0.24
CA MET A 77 -8.39 0.81 -0.65
C MET A 77 -7.03 0.22 -0.28
N VAL A 78 -6.03 1.07 -0.01
CA VAL A 78 -4.71 0.61 0.46
C VAL A 78 -4.84 -0.16 1.77
N GLY A 79 -5.60 0.36 2.73
CA GLY A 79 -5.86 -0.32 4.01
C GLY A 79 -6.56 -1.66 3.84
N ALA A 80 -7.58 -1.73 2.98
CA ALA A 80 -8.31 -2.96 2.69
C ALA A 80 -7.40 -4.03 2.05
N TYR A 81 -6.55 -3.63 1.09
CA TYR A 81 -5.64 -4.56 0.42
C TYR A 81 -4.54 -5.07 1.37
N LEU A 82 -3.97 -4.18 2.19
CA LEU A 82 -3.01 -4.58 3.22
C LEU A 82 -3.64 -5.52 4.25
N GLY A 83 -4.83 -5.18 4.74
CA GLY A 83 -5.57 -5.99 5.71
C GLY A 83 -5.92 -7.38 5.16
N TRP A 84 -6.38 -7.46 3.91
CA TRP A 84 -6.63 -8.73 3.24
C TRP A 84 -5.36 -9.56 3.07
N THR A 85 -4.26 -8.93 2.62
CA THR A 85 -2.98 -9.64 2.41
C THR A 85 -2.50 -10.28 3.71
N VAL A 86 -2.53 -9.54 4.82
CA VAL A 86 -2.13 -10.06 6.14
C VAL A 86 -3.11 -11.12 6.67
N TYR A 87 -4.40 -11.01 6.34
CA TYR A 87 -5.39 -12.01 6.73
C TYR A 87 -5.17 -13.36 6.04
N VAL A 88 -4.87 -13.35 4.74
CA VAL A 88 -4.58 -14.56 3.96
C VAL A 88 -3.19 -15.11 4.28
N ARG A 89 -2.23 -14.22 4.49
CA ARG A 89 -0.82 -14.52 4.77
C ARG A 89 -0.32 -13.73 5.98
N PRO A 90 -0.48 -14.29 7.18
CA PRO A 90 0.07 -13.68 8.40
C PRO A 90 1.59 -13.54 8.36
N ASP A 91 2.28 -14.41 7.61
CA ASP A 91 3.71 -14.39 7.30
C ASP A 91 4.15 -13.09 6.63
N THR A 92 3.33 -12.51 5.74
CA THR A 92 3.64 -11.21 5.11
C THR A 92 3.86 -10.09 6.14
N ALA A 93 3.13 -10.11 7.27
CA ALA A 93 3.33 -9.11 8.32
C ALA A 93 4.69 -9.27 9.01
N VAL A 94 5.17 -10.51 9.12
CA VAL A 94 6.50 -10.85 9.66
C VAL A 94 7.59 -10.41 8.67
N ASP A 95 7.41 -10.72 7.37
CA ASP A 95 8.32 -10.30 6.30
C ASP A 95 8.46 -8.78 6.20
N MET A 96 7.36 -8.05 6.39
CA MET A 96 7.37 -6.58 6.41
C MET A 96 7.98 -6.04 7.72
N PHE A 97 7.77 -6.70 8.85
CA PHE A 97 8.26 -6.24 10.15
C PHE A 97 9.79 -6.12 10.18
N THR A 98 10.50 -7.12 9.66
CA THR A 98 11.97 -7.18 9.68
C THR A 98 12.66 -5.96 9.06
N PRO A 99 12.38 -5.54 7.81
CA PRO A 99 13.03 -4.37 7.23
C PRO A 99 12.65 -3.08 7.97
N PHE A 100 11.41 -2.92 8.44
CA PHE A 100 11.03 -1.75 9.24
C PHE A 100 11.77 -1.69 10.57
N ALA A 101 11.88 -2.83 11.27
CA ALA A 101 12.59 -2.94 12.53
C ALA A 101 14.10 -2.63 12.37
N LEU A 102 14.73 -3.11 11.29
CA LEU A 102 16.15 -2.83 11.02
C LEU A 102 16.42 -1.36 10.66
N VAL A 103 15.55 -0.72 9.87
CA VAL A 103 15.65 0.72 9.60
C VAL A 103 15.44 1.51 10.90
N ALA A 104 14.43 1.15 11.70
CA ALA A 104 14.17 1.79 12.99
C ALA A 104 15.36 1.62 13.96
N ALA A 105 15.97 0.44 14.03
CA ALA A 105 17.19 0.20 14.80
C ALA A 105 18.32 1.14 14.36
N GLY A 106 18.56 1.28 13.06
CA GLY A 106 19.53 2.23 12.53
C GLY A 106 19.21 3.68 12.90
N LEU A 107 17.94 4.08 12.85
CA LEU A 107 17.46 5.42 13.26
C LEU A 107 17.65 5.71 14.75
N LEU A 108 17.51 4.71 15.61
CA LEU A 108 17.74 4.86 17.05
C LEU A 108 19.18 5.21 17.40
N LEU A 109 20.15 4.99 16.50
CA LEU A 109 21.54 5.43 16.67
C LEU A 109 21.73 6.94 16.47
N MET A 110 20.70 7.70 16.08
CA MET A 110 20.80 9.16 15.88
C MET A 110 21.47 9.91 17.05
N PRO A 111 21.15 9.65 18.35
CA PRO A 111 21.83 10.30 19.48
C PRO A 111 23.32 9.96 19.55
N LEU A 112 23.70 8.73 19.18
CA LEU A 112 25.10 8.31 19.14
C LEU A 112 25.86 9.09 18.06
N TRP A 113 25.28 9.23 16.87
CA TRP A 113 25.88 10.02 15.79
C TRP A 113 26.01 11.49 16.16
N LEU A 114 25.02 12.08 16.84
CA LEU A 114 25.12 13.45 17.35
C LEU A 114 26.26 13.61 18.37
N TYR A 115 26.45 12.63 19.26
CA TYR A 115 27.56 12.60 20.22
C TYR A 115 28.92 12.52 19.51
N ILE A 116 29.07 11.62 18.52
CA ILE A 116 30.31 11.42 17.77
C ILE A 116 30.63 12.64 16.89
N LEU A 117 29.67 13.10 16.07
CA LEU A 117 29.81 14.24 15.18
C LEU A 117 30.03 15.55 15.94
N GLY A 118 29.47 15.69 17.15
CA GLY A 118 29.72 16.85 18.02
C GLY A 118 31.17 16.96 18.49
N ARG A 119 31.95 15.86 18.49
CA ARG A 119 33.39 15.86 18.82
C ARG A 119 34.29 16.00 17.59
N LEU A 120 33.78 15.69 16.41
CA LEU A 120 34.51 15.82 15.15
C LEU A 120 34.34 17.23 14.59
N ARG A 121 35.43 18.00 14.54
CA ARG A 121 35.45 19.31 13.87
C ARG A 121 35.52 19.12 12.35
N ILE A 122 34.37 19.03 11.69
CA ILE A 122 34.28 19.01 10.22
C ILE A 122 34.33 20.45 9.69
N PRO A 123 35.26 20.80 8.80
CA PRO A 123 35.43 22.17 8.32
C PRO A 123 34.33 22.61 7.33
N GLY A 124 33.79 23.81 7.58
CA GLY A 124 33.16 24.71 6.58
C GLY A 124 32.16 24.09 5.58
N ARG A 125 32.33 24.35 4.28
CA ARG A 125 31.40 23.91 3.22
C ARG A 125 31.20 22.39 3.19
N ALA A 126 32.22 21.61 3.52
CA ALA A 126 32.13 20.16 3.53
C ALA A 126 31.08 19.69 4.54
N SER A 127 30.96 20.37 5.69
CA SER A 127 29.96 20.05 6.72
C SER A 127 28.54 20.10 6.16
N ARG A 128 28.24 21.04 5.27
CA ARG A 128 26.91 21.20 4.66
C ARG A 128 26.60 20.14 3.61
N ILE A 129 27.59 19.64 2.88
CA ILE A 129 27.39 18.78 1.70
C ILE A 129 27.37 17.31 2.10
N TRP A 130 28.25 16.86 2.99
CA TRP A 130 28.36 15.44 3.35
C TRP A 130 27.04 14.80 3.85
N PRO A 131 26.17 15.47 4.65
CA PRO A 131 24.95 14.83 5.14
C PRO A 131 23.99 14.50 4.00
N TRP A 132 23.91 15.36 2.97
CA TRP A 132 23.09 15.12 1.78
C TRP A 132 23.65 14.00 0.92
N VAL A 133 24.98 13.92 0.78
CA VAL A 133 25.63 12.80 0.07
C VAL A 133 25.33 11.47 0.77
N ILE A 134 25.46 11.42 2.10
CA ILE A 134 25.13 10.21 2.87
C ILE A 134 23.63 9.92 2.82
N LEU A 135 22.76 10.93 2.80
CA LEU A 135 21.31 10.75 2.67
C LEU A 135 20.95 10.06 1.34
N VAL A 136 21.55 10.53 0.24
CA VAL A 136 21.35 9.92 -1.08
C VAL A 136 21.90 8.50 -1.11
N LEU A 137 23.09 8.27 -0.54
CA LEU A 137 23.68 6.93 -0.45
C LEU A 137 22.81 5.98 0.38
N ALA A 138 22.27 6.45 1.51
CA ALA A 138 21.35 5.70 2.35
C ALA A 138 20.07 5.35 1.58
N GLY A 139 19.49 6.32 0.86
CA GLY A 139 18.33 6.12 0.02
C GLY A 139 18.57 5.08 -1.08
N LEU A 140 19.71 5.16 -1.79
CA LEU A 140 20.09 4.19 -2.82
C LEU A 140 20.33 2.79 -2.24
N LEU A 141 20.99 2.69 -1.09
CA LEU A 141 21.23 1.41 -0.43
C LEU A 141 19.93 0.76 0.04
N LEU A 142 19.05 1.53 0.69
CA LEU A 142 17.73 1.05 1.13
C LEU A 142 16.84 0.68 -0.05
N TRP A 143 16.84 1.48 -1.11
CA TRP A 143 16.13 1.15 -2.35
C TRP A 143 16.63 -0.19 -2.93
N PHE A 144 17.95 -0.36 -3.03
CA PHE A 144 18.55 -1.58 -3.56
C PHE A 144 18.25 -2.82 -2.70
N THR A 145 18.30 -2.71 -1.37
CA THR A 145 18.10 -3.85 -0.48
C THR A 145 16.62 -4.20 -0.28
N ILE A 146 15.75 -3.20 -0.08
CA ILE A 146 14.32 -3.41 0.18
C ILE A 146 13.62 -3.98 -1.07
N THR A 147 13.98 -3.52 -2.28
CA THR A 147 13.38 -4.05 -3.53
C THR A 147 13.78 -5.50 -3.83
N ARG A 148 14.74 -6.05 -3.08
CA ARG A 148 15.26 -7.41 -3.25
C ARG A 148 14.88 -8.35 -2.10
N ILE A 149 14.23 -7.84 -1.06
CA ILE A 149 13.61 -8.68 -0.04
C ILE A 149 12.28 -9.17 -0.62
N PRO A 150 12.10 -10.50 -0.79
CA PRO A 150 10.85 -11.04 -1.28
C PRO A 150 9.79 -10.85 -0.19
N ILE A 151 8.92 -9.87 -0.37
CA ILE A 151 7.73 -9.73 0.47
C ILE A 151 6.65 -10.56 -0.22
N ALA A 152 6.20 -11.62 0.44
CA ALA A 152 5.11 -12.46 -0.03
C ALA A 152 3.82 -11.63 -0.17
N ALA A 153 3.57 -11.08 -1.35
CA ALA A 153 2.42 -10.26 -1.67
C ALA A 153 1.84 -10.64 -3.04
N TRP A 154 0.72 -10.01 -3.38
CA TRP A 154 0.10 -10.12 -4.69
C TRP A 154 0.92 -9.38 -5.76
N ASP A 155 1.01 -9.93 -6.96
CA ASP A 155 1.65 -9.26 -8.09
C ASP A 155 0.66 -8.27 -8.75
N ALA A 156 1.05 -6.99 -8.79
CA ALA A 156 0.25 -5.94 -9.42
C ALA A 156 0.14 -6.09 -10.95
N THR A 157 1.04 -6.86 -11.57
CA THR A 157 1.04 -7.14 -13.01
C THR A 157 0.20 -8.37 -13.37
N ASN A 158 -0.06 -9.26 -12.39
CA ASN A 158 -0.90 -10.44 -12.57
C ASN A 158 -2.24 -10.27 -11.86
N TYR A 159 -3.28 -9.94 -12.63
CA TYR A 159 -4.64 -9.75 -12.07
C TYR A 159 -5.21 -11.02 -11.41
N ALA A 160 -4.75 -12.21 -11.82
CA ALA A 160 -5.17 -13.48 -11.22
C ALA A 160 -4.71 -13.62 -9.76
N GLU A 161 -3.63 -12.93 -9.39
CA GLU A 161 -3.06 -12.93 -8.03
C GLU A 161 -3.49 -11.69 -7.23
N SER A 162 -4.47 -10.94 -7.71
CA SER A 162 -4.94 -9.74 -7.00
C SER A 162 -5.71 -10.09 -5.72
N PRO A 163 -5.70 -9.20 -4.69
CA PRO A 163 -6.48 -9.37 -3.47
C PRO A 163 -7.97 -9.64 -3.75
N THR A 164 -8.53 -8.98 -4.77
CA THR A 164 -9.93 -9.16 -5.17
C THR A 164 -10.21 -10.54 -5.75
N THR A 165 -9.30 -11.09 -6.55
CA THR A 165 -9.42 -12.46 -7.08
C THR A 165 -9.32 -13.47 -5.96
N TYR A 166 -8.37 -13.27 -5.03
CA TYR A 166 -8.23 -14.14 -3.86
C TYR A 166 -9.47 -14.10 -2.96
N ALA A 167 -10.06 -12.93 -2.71
CA ALA A 167 -11.31 -12.82 -1.97
C ALA A 167 -12.45 -13.60 -2.65
N GLY A 168 -12.59 -13.46 -3.96
CA GLY A 168 -13.57 -14.24 -4.73
C GLY A 168 -13.31 -15.75 -4.69
N SER A 169 -12.05 -16.18 -4.73
CA SER A 169 -11.68 -17.60 -4.61
C SER A 169 -11.95 -18.16 -3.21
N MET A 170 -11.79 -17.33 -2.17
CA MET A 170 -12.09 -17.70 -0.79
C MET A 170 -13.59 -17.90 -0.57
N ASP A 171 -14.42 -17.00 -1.10
CA ASP A 171 -15.89 -17.13 -1.06
C ASP A 171 -16.37 -18.41 -1.76
N GLN A 172 -15.60 -18.88 -2.75
CA GLN A 172 -15.88 -20.12 -3.51
C GLN A 172 -15.22 -21.36 -2.89
N GLY A 173 -14.45 -21.21 -1.80
CA GLY A 173 -13.73 -22.33 -1.16
C GLY A 173 -12.57 -22.91 -1.99
N THR A 174 -12.06 -22.17 -2.97
CA THR A 174 -11.00 -22.59 -3.91
C THR A 174 -9.69 -21.83 -3.71
N MET A 175 -9.54 -21.16 -2.56
CA MET A 175 -8.40 -20.32 -2.29
C MET A 175 -7.10 -21.11 -2.28
N VAL A 176 -6.18 -20.71 -3.15
CA VAL A 176 -4.78 -21.13 -3.13
C VAL A 176 -4.00 -19.98 -2.50
N VAL A 177 -3.32 -20.28 -1.40
CA VAL A 177 -2.38 -19.33 -0.80
C VAL A 177 -1.23 -19.15 -1.79
N PRO A 178 -0.86 -17.91 -2.19
CA PRO A 178 0.28 -17.69 -3.07
C PRO A 178 1.54 -18.38 -2.53
N GLU A 179 2.59 -18.60 -3.31
CA GLU A 179 3.84 -19.18 -2.79
C GLU A 179 4.74 -18.08 -2.21
N ALA A 180 5.59 -18.42 -1.24
CA ALA A 180 6.51 -17.43 -0.65
C ALA A 180 7.59 -17.08 -1.68
N GLY A 181 7.87 -15.79 -1.86
CA GLY A 181 8.90 -15.36 -2.81
C GLY A 181 10.29 -15.77 -2.35
N GLU A 182 11.18 -16.12 -3.28
CA GLU A 182 12.58 -16.43 -2.98
C GLU A 182 13.47 -15.20 -3.15
N PHE A 183 14.62 -15.19 -2.45
CA PHE A 183 15.60 -14.13 -2.59
C PHE A 183 16.29 -14.19 -3.96
N GLU A 184 16.05 -13.20 -4.81
CA GLU A 184 16.68 -13.11 -6.12
C GLU A 184 17.92 -12.20 -6.13
N GLY A 185 19.09 -12.81 -6.34
CA GLY A 185 20.34 -12.11 -6.66
C GLY A 185 21.16 -11.60 -5.47
N ILE A 186 20.64 -11.64 -4.24
CA ILE A 186 21.40 -11.37 -3.01
C ILE A 186 21.07 -12.42 -1.94
N SER A 187 22.02 -12.75 -1.07
CA SER A 187 21.73 -13.63 0.06
C SER A 187 20.89 -12.89 1.12
N PRO A 188 20.06 -13.61 1.90
CA PRO A 188 19.25 -13.00 2.95
C PRO A 188 20.07 -12.19 3.95
N ALA A 189 21.25 -12.71 4.35
CA ALA A 189 22.16 -12.02 5.26
C ALA A 189 22.64 -10.67 4.70
N VAL A 190 22.96 -10.60 3.40
CA VAL A 190 23.39 -9.35 2.74
C VAL A 190 22.24 -8.35 2.69
N ALA A 191 21.01 -8.81 2.43
CA ALA A 191 19.83 -7.95 2.45
C ALA A 191 19.61 -7.33 3.84
N LEU A 192 19.59 -8.14 4.90
CA LEU A 192 19.40 -7.68 6.28
C LEU A 192 20.48 -6.69 6.71
N ILE A 193 21.75 -7.03 6.48
CA ILE A 193 22.88 -6.15 6.79
C ILE A 193 22.75 -4.84 6.01
N GLY A 194 22.41 -4.93 4.72
CA GLY A 194 22.23 -3.77 3.86
C GLY A 194 21.12 -2.84 4.33
N VAL A 195 19.97 -3.38 4.77
CA VAL A 195 18.87 -2.58 5.36
C VAL A 195 19.31 -1.90 6.66
N PHE A 196 19.96 -2.65 7.56
CA PHE A 196 20.45 -2.09 8.82
C PHE A 196 21.48 -0.97 8.59
N LEU A 197 22.44 -1.19 7.69
CA LEU A 197 23.43 -0.19 7.30
C LEU A 197 22.78 1.02 6.64
N GLY A 198 21.78 0.81 5.78
CA GLY A 198 20.98 1.88 5.19
C GLY A 198 20.30 2.75 6.26
N GLY A 199 19.70 2.12 7.27
CA GLY A 199 19.14 2.79 8.44
C GLY A 199 20.18 3.59 9.26
N CYS A 200 21.37 3.02 9.45
CA CYS A 200 22.49 3.69 10.13
C CYS A 200 23.01 4.91 9.35
N LEU A 201 23.13 4.80 8.02
CA LEU A 201 23.55 5.90 7.16
C LEU A 201 22.47 6.99 7.12
N LEU A 202 21.20 6.62 7.06
CA LEU A 202 20.08 7.55 7.14
C LEU A 202 20.13 8.34 8.45
N SER A 203 20.35 7.66 9.58
CA SER A 203 20.41 8.31 10.90
C SER A 203 21.65 9.19 11.06
N LEU A 204 22.78 8.80 10.46
CA LEU A 204 23.99 9.61 10.37
C LEU A 204 23.77 10.88 9.54
N ALA A 205 23.13 10.77 8.38
CA ALA A 205 22.77 11.90 7.53
C ALA A 205 21.83 12.88 8.26
N LEU A 206 20.78 12.37 8.91
CA LEU A 206 19.85 13.17 9.70
C LEU A 206 20.55 13.85 10.89
N ALA A 207 21.45 13.15 11.59
CA ALA A 207 22.25 13.74 12.65
C ALA A 207 23.15 14.88 12.13
N GLY A 208 23.77 14.71 10.96
CA GLY A 208 24.55 15.74 10.27
C GLY A 208 23.71 16.98 9.95
N ILE A 209 22.53 16.82 9.35
CA ILE A 209 21.61 17.93 9.05
C ILE A 209 21.13 18.61 10.34
N ALA A 210 20.80 17.82 11.36
CA ALA A 210 20.35 18.33 12.66
C ALA A 210 21.44 19.16 13.35
N LEU A 211 22.72 18.78 13.26
CA LEU A 211 23.83 19.55 13.85
C LEU A 211 23.96 20.95 13.24
N HIS A 212 23.71 21.08 11.93
CA HIS A 212 23.70 22.38 11.24
C HIS A 212 22.56 23.28 11.71
N ARG A 213 21.38 22.69 11.97
CA ARG A 213 20.24 23.42 12.53
C ARG A 213 20.45 23.74 14.02
N ARG A 214 21.15 22.86 14.75
CA ARG A 214 21.43 22.94 16.19
C ARG A 214 22.73 23.67 16.56
N ALA A 215 23.36 24.43 15.66
CA ALA A 215 24.42 25.37 16.08
C ALA A 215 23.95 26.39 17.17
N ALA A 216 22.64 26.43 17.47
CA ALA A 216 22.03 27.15 18.59
C ALA A 216 21.67 26.30 19.85
N ALA A 217 21.85 24.96 19.87
CA ALA A 217 21.43 24.10 20.99
C ALA A 217 22.57 23.15 21.44
N LYS A 218 22.89 23.18 22.74
CA LYS A 218 23.94 22.38 23.41
C LYS A 218 23.98 20.94 22.92
N GLY A 219 25.13 20.53 22.37
CA GLY A 219 25.40 19.15 21.97
C GLY A 219 25.29 18.18 23.14
N GLN A 220 24.98 16.93 22.84
CA GLN A 220 24.77 15.87 23.83
C GLN A 220 26.12 15.52 24.48
N GLU A 221 26.31 15.86 25.77
CA GLU A 221 27.60 15.70 26.47
C GLU A 221 27.87 14.24 26.89
N ARG A 222 26.81 13.43 27.03
CA ARG A 222 26.87 12.06 27.56
C ARG A 222 26.59 11.02 26.48
N LEU A 223 27.31 9.90 26.59
CA LEU A 223 27.19 8.75 25.69
C LEU A 223 25.82 8.07 25.87
N PRO A 224 24.99 7.95 24.82
CA PRO A 224 23.60 7.52 24.94
C PRO A 224 23.48 5.98 25.01
N ARG A 225 23.88 5.41 26.15
CA ARG A 225 23.88 3.95 26.37
C ARG A 225 22.51 3.30 26.10
N GLY A 226 21.42 3.97 26.48
CA GLY A 226 20.06 3.47 26.25
C GLY A 226 19.70 3.33 24.76
N ALA A 227 20.14 4.26 23.90
CA ALA A 227 19.89 4.21 22.47
C ALA A 227 20.66 3.05 21.80
N ILE A 228 21.89 2.80 22.24
CA ILE A 228 22.71 1.68 21.76
C ILE A 228 22.06 0.34 22.15
N ILE A 229 21.68 0.20 23.42
CA ILE A 229 21.02 -1.03 23.91
C ILE A 229 19.71 -1.27 23.16
N ALA A 230 18.87 -0.23 22.99
CA ALA A 230 17.62 -0.35 22.24
C ALA A 230 17.86 -0.76 20.77
N THR A 231 18.88 -0.20 20.13
CA THR A 231 19.27 -0.57 18.76
C THR A 231 19.65 -2.05 18.68
N VAL A 232 20.50 -2.53 19.59
CA VAL A 232 20.94 -3.93 19.62
C VAL A 232 19.75 -4.86 19.88
N LEU A 233 18.88 -4.53 20.83
CA LEU A 233 17.70 -5.34 21.13
C LEU A 233 16.75 -5.44 19.94
N ILE A 234 16.48 -4.33 19.25
CA ILE A 234 15.58 -4.30 18.09
C ILE A 234 16.21 -5.00 16.88
N ALA A 235 17.51 -4.85 16.66
CA ALA A 235 18.21 -5.54 15.59
C ALA A 235 18.25 -7.06 15.82
N ILE A 236 18.49 -7.51 17.07
CA ILE A 236 18.43 -8.93 17.43
C ILE A 236 17.00 -9.44 17.23
N LEU A 237 15.99 -8.71 17.71
CA LEU A 237 14.59 -9.09 17.52
C LEU A 237 14.25 -9.24 16.04
N ALA A 238 14.66 -8.29 15.19
CA ALA A 238 14.42 -8.34 13.75
C ALA A 238 15.08 -9.56 13.08
N VAL A 239 16.30 -9.92 13.49
CA VAL A 239 17.02 -11.09 12.95
C VAL A 239 16.45 -12.41 13.47
N VAL A 240 15.96 -12.46 14.70
CA VAL A 240 15.34 -13.68 15.28
C VAL A 240 13.96 -13.95 14.69
N VAL A 241 13.26 -12.90 14.27
CA VAL A 241 11.92 -12.97 13.67
C VAL A 241 11.95 -13.35 12.19
N PHE A 242 13.09 -13.15 11.52
CA PHE A 242 13.33 -13.42 10.11
C PHE A 242 13.87 -14.84 9.89
#